data_AF-A0A6I1Q5I1-F1
#
_entry.id   AF-A0A6I1Q5I1-F1
#
_cell.length_a   1.000
_cell.length_b   1.000
_cell.length_c   1.000
_cell.angle_alpha   90.00
_cell.angle_beta   90.00
_cell.angle_gamma   90.00
#
_symmetry.space_group_name_H-M   'P 1'
#
loop_
_entity.id
_entity.type
_entity.pdbx_description
1 polymer ?
#
loop_
_entity_poly.entity_id
_entity_poly.type
_entity_poly.pdbx_seq_one_letter_code
_entity_poly.pdbx_strand_id
1 'polypeptide(L)' 'MNKDSFGICINSAMLKKNERTTFTHVRAYQADDSGLDFRVLLAIPQITGKELLNTMQHSRNLVWRATYQCNCEYE' A
#
# COMPACT_ATOMS: atom_id res chain seq x y z
N MET A 1 7.76 8.49 4.92
CA MET A 1 6.69 8.03 4.01
C MET A 1 6.91 8.74 2.70
N ASN A 2 7.14 8.01 1.62
CA ASN A 2 7.47 8.60 0.32
C ASN A 2 6.25 8.50 -0.60
N LYS A 3 6.07 9.48 -1.48
CA LYS A 3 4.99 9.51 -2.47
C LYS A 3 5.61 9.65 -3.85
N ASP A 4 5.10 8.88 -4.81
CA ASP A 4 5.44 9.00 -6.23
C ASP A 4 4.18 9.33 -7.05
N SER A 5 4.33 9.35 -8.38
CA SER A 5 3.23 9.62 -9.32
C SER A 5 2.07 8.63 -9.20
N PHE A 6 2.27 7.45 -8.59
CA PHE A 6 1.26 6.42 -8.39
C PHE A 6 0.63 6.44 -6.99
N GLY A 7 1.22 7.17 -6.04
CA GLY A 7 0.67 7.38 -4.71
C GLY A 7 1.69 7.20 -3.60
N ILE A 8 1.18 7.00 -2.38
CA ILE A 8 1.99 6.75 -1.18
C ILE A 8 2.63 5.38 -1.32
N CYS A 9 3.96 5.32 -1.27
CA CYS A 9 4.72 4.07 -1.29
C CYS A 9 4.51 3.31 0.02
N ILE A 10 3.90 2.12 -0.09
CA ILE A 10 3.63 1.26 1.06
C ILE A 10 4.73 0.20 1.18
N ASN A 11 5.29 0.06 2.38
CA ASN A 11 6.20 -1.02 2.72
C ASN A 11 5.93 -1.52 4.14
N SER A 12 6.41 -2.73 4.46
CA SER A 12 6.13 -3.37 5.75
C SER A 12 6.61 -2.56 6.96
N ALA A 13 7.75 -1.86 6.85
CA ALA A 13 8.26 -1.03 7.94
C ALA A 13 7.36 0.19 8.22
N MET A 14 6.79 0.79 7.16
CA MET A 14 5.83 1.87 7.26
C MET A 14 4.52 1.40 7.89
N LEU A 15 4.00 0.24 7.47
CA LEU A 15 2.75 -0.32 8.00
C LEU A 15 2.85 -0.69 9.49
N LYS A 16 3.98 -1.25 9.94
CA LYS A 16 4.22 -1.53 11.37
C LYS A 16 4.12 -0.29 12.26
N LYS A 17 4.40 0.90 11.73
CA LYS A 17 4.25 2.17 12.46
C LYS A 17 2.83 2.77 12.35
N ASN A 18 2.03 2.28 11.41
CA ASN A 18 0.71 2.82 11.05
C ASN A 18 -0.35 1.70 11.05
N GLU A 19 -0.25 0.73 11.95
CA GLU A 19 -1.11 -0.47 11.95
C GLU A 19 -2.60 -0.13 12.13
N ARG A 20 -2.89 0.91 12.92
CA ARG A 20 -4.25 1.39 13.20
C ARG A 20 -4.77 2.38 12.16
N THR A 21 -3.92 2.80 11.23
CA THR A 21 -4.27 3.78 10.21
C THR A 21 -5.02 3.11 9.07
N THR A 22 -5.98 3.81 8.50
CA THR A 22 -6.73 3.34 7.32
C THR A 22 -6.11 3.92 6.06
N PHE A 23 -5.88 3.07 5.06
CA PHE A 23 -5.43 3.45 3.72
C PHE A 23 -6.57 3.26 2.73
N THR A 24 -6.72 4.18 1.79
CA THR A 24 -7.77 4.07 0.75
C THR A 24 -7.17 4.08 -0.66
N HIS A 25 -7.90 3.44 -1.57
CA HIS A 25 -7.50 3.21 -2.95
C HIS A 25 -6.11 2.56 -3.04
N VAL A 26 -5.93 1.47 -2.30
CA VAL A 26 -4.69 0.71 -2.28
C VAL A 26 -4.57 -0.14 -3.54
N ARG A 27 -3.42 -0.12 -4.19
CA ARG A 27 -3.12 -0.88 -5.41
C ARG A 27 -1.84 -1.67 -5.22
N ALA A 28 -1.84 -2.91 -5.70
CA ALA A 28 -0.66 -3.74 -5.83
C ALA A 28 -0.31 -3.89 -7.31
N TYR A 29 0.93 -3.58 -7.64
CA TYR A 29 1.46 -3.66 -8.98
C TYR A 29 2.44 -4.82 -9.08
N GLN A 30 2.44 -5.51 -10.22
CA GLN A 30 3.51 -6.42 -10.56
C GLN A 30 4.80 -5.61 -10.76
N ALA A 31 5.88 -5.96 -10.06
CA ALA A 31 7.20 -5.48 -10.43
C ALA A 31 7.62 -6.24 -11.69
N ASP A 32 7.51 -5.62 -12.86
CA ASP A 32 8.17 -6.12 -14.06
C ASP A 32 9.60 -5.55 -14.11
N ASP A 33 10.57 -6.36 -14.54
CA ASP A 33 12.00 -5.98 -14.57
C ASP A 33 12.26 -4.77 -15.50
N SER A 34 11.30 -4.47 -16.37
CA SER A 34 11.32 -3.34 -17.31
C SER A 34 11.05 -1.98 -16.66
N GLY A 35 10.44 -1.92 -15.47
CA GLY A 35 10.15 -0.69 -14.72
C GLY A 35 9.22 0.33 -15.40
N LEU A 36 8.69 0.02 -16.59
CA LEU A 36 7.97 0.96 -17.44
C LEU A 36 6.45 0.76 -17.40
N ASP A 37 5.97 -0.48 -17.17
CA ASP A 37 4.54 -0.79 -17.10
C ASP A 37 4.17 -1.50 -15.80
N PHE A 38 3.64 -0.73 -14.85
CA PHE A 38 3.07 -1.28 -13.63
C PHE A 38 1.67 -1.83 -13.89
N ARG A 39 1.55 -3.15 -14.08
CA ARG A 39 0.26 -3.83 -14.16
C ARG A 39 -0.37 -3.93 -12.76
N VAL A 40 -1.58 -3.38 -12.60
CA VAL A 40 -2.37 -3.55 -11.36
C VAL A 40 -2.84 -4.99 -11.26
N LEU A 41 -2.47 -5.68 -10.18
CA LEU A 41 -2.91 -7.04 -9.86
C LEU A 41 -4.00 -7.08 -8.80
N LEU A 42 -3.96 -6.13 -7.86
CA LEU A 42 -4.96 -6.00 -6.80
C LEU A 42 -5.32 -4.53 -6.60
N ALA A 43 -6.60 -4.26 -6.37
CA ALA A 43 -7.11 -2.96 -5.99
C ALA A 43 -8.07 -3.12 -4.80
N ILE A 44 -7.77 -2.43 -3.71
CA ILE A 44 -8.51 -2.51 -2.45
C ILE A 44 -9.01 -1.10 -2.12
N PRO A 45 -10.33 -0.86 -2.09
CA PRO A 45 -10.88 0.47 -1.84
C PRO A 45 -10.46 1.06 -0.49
N GLN A 46 -10.41 0.23 0.54
CA GLN A 46 -10.02 0.63 1.90
C GLN A 46 -9.48 -0.58 2.66
N ILE A 47 -8.41 -0.37 3.43
CA ILE A 47 -7.79 -1.41 4.27
C ILE A 47 -7.01 -0.79 5.42
N THR A 48 -6.99 -1.43 6.59
CA THR A 48 -6.14 -0.96 7.70
C THR A 48 -4.67 -1.31 7.47
N GLY A 49 -3.77 -0.60 8.14
CA GLY A 49 -2.33 -0.89 8.05
C GLY A 49 -1.98 -2.30 8.49
N LYS A 50 -2.64 -2.80 9.53
CA LYS A 50 -2.50 -4.17 10.03
C LYS A 50 -2.94 -5.22 9.00
N GLU A 51 -4.11 -5.05 8.39
CA GLU A 51 -4.62 -5.97 7.36
C GLU A 51 -3.77 -5.94 6.09
N LEU A 52 -3.30 -4.76 5.70
CA LEU A 52 -2.43 -4.60 4.54
C LEU A 52 -1.08 -5.28 4.79
N LEU A 53 -0.53 -5.18 6.00
CA LEU A 53 0.72 -5.85 6.37
C LEU A 53 0.60 -7.38 6.25
N ASN A 54 -0.51 -7.95 6.73
CA ASN A 54 -0.79 -9.38 6.60
C ASN A 54 -0.94 -9.80 5.13
N THR A 55 -1.61 -8.96 4.32
CA THR A 55 -1.76 -9.19 2.88
C THR A 55 -0.40 -9.21 2.16
N MET A 56 0.49 -8.27 2.52
CA MET A 56 1.84 -8.21 1.94
C MET A 56 2.70 -9.43 2.27
N GLN A 57 2.53 -10.06 3.43
CA GLN A 57 3.31 -11.25 3.82
C GLN A 57 3.06 -12.45 2.88
N HIS A 58 1.86 -12.53 2.30
CA HIS A 58 1.47 -13.63 1.40
C HIS A 58 1.75 -13.31 -0.07
N SER A 59 2.20 -12.10 -0.38
CA SER A 59 2.38 -11.60 -1.74
C SER A 59 3.87 -11.40 -2.05
N ARG A 60 4.45 -12.20 -2.96
CA ARG A 60 5.84 -12.02 -3.40
C ARG A 60 5.91 -11.06 -4.60
N ASN A 61 6.90 -10.18 -4.61
CA ASN A 61 7.26 -9.28 -5.73
C ASN A 61 6.16 -8.28 -6.17
N LEU A 62 5.37 -7.76 -5.23
CA LEU A 62 4.40 -6.70 -5.50
C LEU A 62 4.85 -5.35 -4.97
N VAL A 63 4.60 -4.31 -5.75
CA VAL A 63 4.80 -2.91 -5.37
C VAL A 63 3.47 -2.34 -4.92
N TRP A 64 3.39 -1.82 -3.70
CA TRP A 64 2.13 -1.35 -3.12
C TRP A 64 2.07 0.17 -3.07
N ARG A 65 0.91 0.74 -3.45
CA ARG A 65 0.61 2.17 -3.37
C ARG A 65 -0.75 2.41 -2.73
N ALA A 66 -0.88 3.50 -2.00
CA ALA A 66 -2.18 4.01 -1.54
C ALA A 66 -2.39 5.43 -2.09
N THR A 67 -3.62 5.80 -2.48
CA THR A 67 -3.89 7.19 -2.85
C THR A 67 -3.95 8.08 -1.62
N TYR A 68 -4.56 7.57 -0.54
CA TYR A 68 -4.76 8.34 0.69
C TYR A 68 -4.44 7.52 1.94
N GLN A 69 -4.03 8.25 2.98
CA GLN A 69 -3.91 7.78 4.35
C GLN A 69 -4.88 8.59 5.21
N CYS A 70 -5.80 7.92 5.89
CA CYS A 70 -6.74 8.55 6.80
C CYS A 70 -6.15 8.58 8.21
N ASN A 71 -5.79 9.77 8.67
CA ASN A 71 -5.45 10.01 10.06
C ASN A 71 -6.75 10.27 10.82
N CYS A 72 -7.44 9.22 11.28
CA CYS A 72 -8.47 9.43 12.30
C CYS A 72 -7.74 9.63 13.63
N GLU A 73 -7.49 10.90 13.97
CA GLU A 73 -7.28 11.29 15.36
C GLU A 73 -8.66 11.28 16.03
N TYR A 74 -8.99 10.22 16.75
CA TYR A 74 -10.03 10.31 17.76
C TYR A 74 -9.37 10.92 18.99
N GLU A 75 -9.76 12.16 19.32
CA GLU A 75 -9.50 12.77 20.64
C GLU A 75 -10.17 11.98 21.77
#